data_AF-A0A7W7U194-F1
#
_entry.id   AF-A0A7W7U194-F1
#
_cell.length_a   1.000
_cell.length_b   1.000
_cell.length_c   1.000
_cell.angle_alpha   90.00
_cell.angle_beta   90.00
_cell.angle_gamma   90.00
#
_symmetry.space_group_name_H-M   'P 1'
#
loop_
_entity.id
_entity.type
_entity.pdbx_description
1 polymer ?
#
loop_
_entity_poly.entity_id
_entity_poly.type
_entity_poly.pdbx_seq_one_letter_code
_entity_poly.pdbx_strand_id
1 'polypeptide(L)'
;MRLNQLDGGGGGGSAGGSPDLATAPAKKKAAANTIENELEPNTGKAAKWADSATTAAVAGFAGWATAAGLKTVETTWDKQVRTLLARLASEKTALRGTALSFSGQELDTRARIAGVRPASSITQY
;
A
#
# COMPACT_ATOMS: atom_id res chain seq x y z
N MET A 1 -35.13 42.13 15.00
CA MET A 1 -35.04 41.90 13.54
C MET A 1 -35.34 40.43 13.28
N ARG A 2 -36.54 40.13 12.78
CA ARG A 2 -36.95 38.77 12.38
C ARG A 2 -36.68 38.60 10.89
N LEU A 3 -36.04 37.51 10.51
CA LEU A 3 -35.89 37.11 9.11
C LEU A 3 -36.93 36.01 8.83
N ASN A 4 -37.94 36.37 8.04
CA ASN A 4 -38.97 35.45 7.57
C ASN A 4 -38.40 34.45 6.57
N GLN A 5 -39.03 33.28 6.59
CA GLN A 5 -38.81 32.10 5.78
C GLN A 5 -38.97 32.35 4.28
N LEU A 6 -38.14 31.67 3.49
CA LEU A 6 -38.45 31.25 2.13
C LEU A 6 -38.70 29.73 2.17
N ASP A 7 -39.96 29.39 1.92
CA ASP A 7 -40.50 28.24 1.17
C ASP A 7 -39.47 27.15 0.80
N GLY A 8 -39.56 25.91 1.27
CA GLY A 8 -40.65 25.00 0.96
C GLY A 8 -40.25 24.08 -0.19
N GLY A 9 -39.32 23.14 0.05
CA GLY A 9 -38.85 22.24 -1.00
C GLY A 9 -37.97 21.11 -0.51
N GLY A 10 -38.61 19.98 -0.18
CA GLY A 10 -38.12 18.62 -0.46
C GLY A 10 -36.74 18.22 0.08
N GLY A 11 -36.77 17.38 1.11
CA GLY A 11 -35.60 16.65 1.56
C GLY A 11 -34.89 15.90 0.42
N GLY A 12 -33.57 15.91 0.49
CA GLY A 12 -32.72 15.27 -0.50
C GLY A 12 -31.27 15.63 -0.30
N GLY A 13 -30.82 15.71 0.96
CA GLY A 13 -29.38 15.67 1.22
C GLY A 13 -28.86 14.39 0.60
N SER A 14 -28.11 14.51 -0.50
CA SER A 14 -27.43 13.39 -1.14
C SER A 14 -26.38 12.84 -0.17
N ALA A 15 -26.85 12.03 0.77
CA ALA A 15 -26.05 11.13 1.58
C ALA A 15 -25.68 9.93 0.70
N GLY A 16 -24.78 10.15 -0.26
CA GLY A 16 -24.39 9.13 -1.22
C GLY A 16 -23.01 9.32 -1.84
N GLY A 17 -22.25 10.33 -1.41
CA GLY A 17 -20.83 10.40 -1.72
C GLY A 17 -20.11 9.30 -0.93
N SER A 18 -19.56 8.30 -1.62
CA SER A 18 -18.57 7.41 -1.00
C SER A 18 -17.55 8.27 -0.26
N PRO A 19 -17.26 8.02 1.03
CA PRO A 19 -16.27 8.80 1.76
C PRO A 19 -14.92 8.66 1.05
N ASP A 20 -14.54 9.67 0.26
CA ASP A 20 -13.18 9.80 -0.26
C ASP A 20 -12.34 10.37 0.87
N LEU A 21 -12.06 9.51 1.86
CA LEU A 21 -11.11 9.85 2.91
C LEU A 21 -9.76 10.09 2.23
N ALA A 22 -9.08 11.19 2.58
CA ALA A 22 -7.75 11.52 2.06
C ALA A 22 -6.72 10.37 2.24
N THR A 23 -7.04 9.42 3.12
CA THR A 23 -6.33 8.18 3.32
C THR A 23 -7.09 7.06 2.61
N ALA A 24 -6.46 6.36 1.67
CA ALA A 24 -7.07 5.24 0.94
C ALA A 24 -6.56 3.86 1.44
N PRO A 25 -7.01 3.33 2.60
CA PRO A 25 -6.63 2.02 3.13
C PRO A 25 -6.80 0.87 2.14
N ALA A 26 -7.90 0.86 1.37
CA ALA A 26 -8.16 -0.19 0.38
C ALA A 26 -7.08 -0.23 -0.71
N LYS A 27 -6.67 0.93 -1.23
CA LYS A 27 -5.57 1.04 -2.21
C LYS A 27 -4.25 0.57 -1.61
N LYS A 28 -3.95 0.90 -0.35
CA LYS A 28 -2.75 0.42 0.35
C LYS A 28 -2.74 -1.09 0.54
N LYS A 29 -3.89 -1.69 0.91
CA LYS A 29 -4.05 -3.16 0.98
C LYS A 29 -3.86 -3.82 -0.38
N ALA A 30 -4.46 -3.26 -1.43
CA ALA A 30 -4.32 -3.76 -2.80
C ALA A 30 -2.85 -3.74 -3.24
N ALA A 31 -2.14 -2.62 -3.03
CA ALA A 31 -0.72 -2.52 -3.34
C ALA A 31 0.14 -3.55 -2.57
N ALA A 32 -0.12 -3.74 -1.28
CA ALA A 32 0.57 -4.77 -0.49
C ALA A 32 0.32 -6.19 -1.03
N ASN A 33 -0.90 -6.47 -1.51
CA ASN A 33 -1.25 -7.75 -2.12
C ASN A 33 -0.57 -7.94 -3.48
N THR A 34 -0.43 -6.90 -4.30
CA THR A 34 0.34 -6.95 -5.55
C THR A 34 1.81 -7.25 -5.25
N ILE A 35 2.39 -6.62 -4.22
CA ILE A 35 3.77 -6.92 -3.82
C ILE A 35 3.92 -8.40 -3.45
N GLU A 36 3.02 -8.93 -2.61
CA GLU A 36 3.09 -10.31 -2.11
C GLU A 36 2.83 -11.37 -3.20
N ASN A 37 1.81 -11.16 -4.03
CA ASN A 37 1.32 -12.20 -4.92
C ASN A 37 1.94 -12.13 -6.31
N GLU A 38 2.49 -10.99 -6.70
CA GLU A 38 3.04 -10.79 -8.04
C GLU A 38 4.51 -10.40 -7.98
N LEU A 39 4.87 -9.30 -7.30
CA LEU A 39 6.21 -8.74 -7.43
C LEU A 39 7.28 -9.59 -6.74
N GLU A 40 7.10 -9.97 -5.47
CA GLU A 40 8.01 -10.85 -4.74
C GLU A 40 8.24 -12.19 -5.47
N PRO A 41 7.20 -12.97 -5.82
CA PRO A 41 7.38 -14.27 -6.47
C PRO A 41 7.96 -14.16 -7.89
N ASN A 42 7.49 -13.20 -8.70
CA ASN A 42 7.99 -13.06 -10.06
C ASN A 42 9.45 -12.56 -10.07
N THR A 43 9.82 -11.65 -9.17
CA THR A 43 11.22 -11.21 -8.99
C THR A 43 12.10 -12.39 -8.59
N GLY A 44 11.66 -13.20 -7.62
CA GLY A 44 12.39 -14.39 -7.20
C GLY A 44 12.54 -15.43 -8.31
N LYS A 45 11.51 -15.63 -9.13
CA LYS A 45 11.56 -16.55 -10.29
C LYS A 45 12.52 -16.05 -11.37
N ALA A 46 12.47 -14.76 -11.70
CA ALA A 46 13.37 -14.15 -12.68
C ALA A 46 14.83 -14.24 -12.23
N ALA A 47 15.10 -13.99 -10.95
CA ALA A 47 16.43 -14.13 -10.37
C ALA A 47 16.98 -15.56 -10.50
N LYS A 48 16.21 -16.57 -10.10
CA LYS A 48 16.62 -17.99 -10.21
C LYS A 48 16.92 -18.41 -11.66
N TRP A 49 16.16 -17.86 -12.62
CA TRP A 49 16.42 -18.13 -14.04
C TRP A 49 17.76 -17.51 -14.47
N ALA A 50 18.03 -16.26 -14.07
CA ALA A 50 19.28 -15.59 -14.35
C ALA A 50 20.49 -16.30 -13.70
N ASP A 51 20.34 -16.80 -12.47
CA ASP A 51 21.39 -17.57 -11.78
C ASP A 51 21.74 -18.85 -12.55
N SER A 52 20.72 -19.62 -12.95
CA SER A 52 20.93 -20.85 -13.73
C SER A 52 21.64 -20.59 -15.07
N ALA A 53 21.21 -19.56 -15.80
CA ALA A 53 21.83 -19.18 -17.06
C ALA A 53 23.29 -18.71 -16.87
N THR A 54 23.56 -17.94 -15.81
CA THR A 54 24.89 -17.42 -15.52
C THR A 54 25.83 -18.52 -15.05
N THR A 55 25.38 -19.42 -14.18
CA THR A 55 26.13 -20.61 -13.76
C THR A 55 26.52 -21.49 -14.95
N ALA A 56 25.60 -21.72 -15.89
CA ALA A 56 25.89 -22.47 -17.11
C ALA A 56 26.96 -21.77 -17.98
N ALA A 57 26.87 -20.45 -18.13
CA ALA A 57 27.87 -19.66 -18.85
C ALA A 57 29.25 -19.70 -18.16
N VAL A 58 29.29 -19.56 -16.82
CA VAL A 58 30.53 -19.67 -16.03
C VAL A 58 31.22 -21.01 -16.26
N ALA A 59 30.46 -22.11 -16.28
CA ALA A 59 31.00 -23.43 -16.57
C ALA A 59 31.54 -23.54 -18.00
N GLY A 60 30.82 -22.99 -18.99
CA GLY A 60 31.25 -22.97 -20.40
C GLY A 60 32.54 -22.18 -20.65
N PHE A 61 32.79 -21.14 -19.85
CA PHE A 61 34.02 -20.33 -19.92
C PHE A 61 35.11 -20.75 -18.92
N ALA A 62 35.05 -21.96 -18.36
CA ALA A 62 36.02 -22.43 -17.37
C ALA A 62 37.47 -22.30 -17.88
N GLY A 63 38.34 -21.72 -17.05
CA GLY A 63 39.74 -21.43 -17.39
C GLY A 63 39.98 -20.09 -18.11
N TRP A 64 38.92 -19.40 -18.52
CA TRP A 64 39.01 -18.07 -19.14
C TRP A 64 38.74 -16.97 -18.12
N ALA A 65 39.37 -15.80 -18.33
CA ALA A 65 39.11 -14.62 -17.50
C ALA A 65 37.61 -14.22 -17.48
N THR A 66 36.88 -14.49 -18.56
CA THR A 66 35.43 -14.28 -18.67
C THR A 66 34.64 -14.99 -17.57
N ALA A 67 35.02 -16.22 -17.19
CA ALA A 67 34.32 -16.93 -16.11
C ALA A 67 34.47 -16.23 -14.75
N ALA A 68 35.64 -15.65 -14.46
CA ALA A 68 35.84 -14.86 -13.24
C ALA A 68 35.03 -13.56 -13.26
N GLY A 69 34.96 -12.89 -14.42
CA GLY A 69 34.09 -11.74 -14.63
C GLY A 69 32.62 -12.08 -14.41
N LEU A 70 32.12 -13.17 -15.00
CA LEU A 70 30.74 -13.63 -14.84
C LEU A 70 30.39 -13.97 -13.37
N LYS A 71 31.28 -14.64 -12.62
CA LYS A 71 31.08 -14.88 -11.18
C LYS A 71 30.94 -13.59 -10.37
N THR A 72 31.68 -12.55 -10.75
CA THR A 72 31.60 -11.23 -10.11
C THR A 72 30.25 -10.56 -10.39
N VAL A 73 29.78 -10.65 -11.64
CA VAL A 73 28.45 -10.18 -12.05
C VAL A 73 27.37 -10.94 -11.30
N GLU A 74 27.41 -12.27 -11.25
CA GLU A 74 26.47 -13.13 -10.53
C GLU A 74 26.38 -12.75 -9.05
N THR A 75 27.53 -12.60 -8.38
CA THR A 75 27.59 -12.19 -6.97
C THR A 75 26.97 -10.81 -6.73
N THR A 76 27.17 -9.87 -7.66
CA THR A 76 26.62 -8.52 -7.56
C THR A 76 25.12 -8.52 -7.80
N TRP A 77 24.67 -9.27 -8.80
CA TRP A 77 23.27 -9.47 -9.12
C TRP A 77 22.49 -10.09 -7.95
N ASP A 78 23.00 -11.16 -7.34
CA ASP A 78 22.36 -11.79 -6.17
C ASP A 78 22.17 -10.79 -5.02
N LYS A 79 23.19 -9.97 -4.73
CA LYS A 79 23.09 -8.90 -3.70
C LYS A 79 21.99 -7.90 -4.04
N GLN A 80 21.87 -7.49 -5.31
CA GLN A 80 20.84 -6.56 -5.76
C GLN A 80 19.44 -7.17 -5.65
N VAL A 81 19.27 -8.41 -6.08
CA VAL A 81 18.00 -9.15 -5.97
C VAL A 81 17.58 -9.29 -4.51
N ARG A 82 18.49 -9.71 -3.62
CA ARG A 82 18.22 -9.85 -2.18
C ARG A 82 17.81 -8.51 -1.56
N THR A 83 18.48 -7.42 -1.93
CA THR A 83 18.15 -6.07 -1.47
C THR A 83 16.76 -5.65 -1.95
N LEU A 84 16.43 -5.91 -3.21
CA LEU A 84 15.11 -5.61 -3.78
C LEU A 84 14.00 -6.41 -3.08
N LEU A 85 14.17 -7.72 -2.90
CA LEU A 85 13.19 -8.56 -2.22
C LEU A 85 12.99 -8.12 -0.75
N ALA A 86 14.06 -7.76 -0.05
CA ALA A 86 13.97 -7.23 1.30
C ALA A 86 13.19 -5.90 1.35
N ARG A 87 13.43 -5.00 0.39
CA ARG A 87 12.70 -3.73 0.27
C ARG A 87 11.21 -3.98 -0.01
N LEU A 88 10.88 -4.86 -0.95
CA LEU A 88 9.49 -5.23 -1.25
C LEU A 88 8.77 -5.78 0.00
N ALA A 89 9.41 -6.68 0.75
CA ALA A 89 8.86 -7.21 1.99
C ALA A 89 8.61 -6.12 3.06
N SER A 90 9.54 -5.17 3.19
CA SER A 90 9.40 -4.02 4.07
C SER A 90 8.25 -3.11 3.64
N GLU A 91 8.14 -2.78 2.35
CA GLU A 91 7.08 -1.93 1.81
C GLU A 91 5.69 -2.57 1.95
N LYS A 92 5.57 -3.87 1.68
CA LYS A 92 4.35 -4.66 1.94
C LYS A 92 3.91 -4.53 3.39
N THR A 93 4.83 -4.71 4.33
CA THR A 93 4.55 -4.61 5.77
C THR A 93 4.12 -3.20 6.16
N ALA A 94 4.82 -2.17 5.67
CA ALA A 94 4.51 -0.78 5.94
C ALA A 94 3.14 -0.37 5.38
N LEU A 95 2.80 -0.80 4.16
CA LEU A 95 1.51 -0.54 3.53
C LEU A 95 0.37 -1.19 4.32
N ARG A 96 0.54 -2.43 4.79
CA ARG A 96 -0.44 -3.12 5.65
C ARG A 96 -0.63 -2.40 6.97
N GLY A 97 0.46 -2.08 7.67
CA GLY A 97 0.41 -1.38 8.95
C GLY A 97 -0.25 -0.01 8.84
N THR A 98 0.06 0.74 7.78
CA THR A 98 -0.53 2.05 7.49
C THR A 98 -2.03 1.93 7.20
N ALA A 99 -2.44 0.93 6.41
CA ALA A 99 -3.85 0.69 6.13
C ALA A 99 -4.66 0.38 7.41
N LEU A 100 -4.10 -0.45 8.29
CA LEU A 100 -4.74 -0.78 9.57
C LEU A 100 -4.85 0.45 10.48
N SER A 101 -3.78 1.26 10.57
CA SER A 101 -3.76 2.47 11.41
C SER A 101 -4.83 3.47 10.99
N PHE A 102 -4.95 3.75 9.69
CA PHE A 102 -5.97 4.67 9.18
C PHE A 102 -7.39 4.14 9.36
N SER A 103 -7.61 2.83 9.14
CA SER A 103 -8.92 2.23 9.43
C SER A 103 -9.30 2.33 10.91
N GLY A 104 -8.34 2.16 11.83
CA GLY A 104 -8.57 2.32 13.26
C GLY A 104 -8.89 3.77 13.66
N GLN A 105 -8.12 4.74 13.14
CA GLN A 105 -8.36 6.17 13.38
C GLN A 105 -9.73 6.64 12.87
N GLU A 106 -10.17 6.13 11.72
CA GLU A 106 -11.50 6.43 11.17
C GLU A 106 -12.62 5.91 12.08
N LEU A 107 -12.49 4.68 12.59
CA LEU A 107 -13.47 4.10 13.51
C LEU A 107 -13.55 4.87 14.84
N ASP A 108 -12.41 5.24 15.41
CA ASP A 108 -12.35 6.07 16.63
C ASP A 108 -12.98 7.46 16.38
N THR A 109 -12.65 8.10 15.25
CA THR A 109 -13.23 9.39 14.88
C THR A 109 -14.75 9.29 14.75
N ARG A 110 -15.27 8.25 14.08
CA ARG A 110 -16.71 8.00 13.97
C ARG A 110 -17.37 7.78 15.33
N ALA A 111 -16.75 6.98 16.20
CA ALA A 111 -17.27 6.72 17.55
C ALA A 111 -17.36 8.00 18.38
N ARG A 112 -16.33 8.87 18.31
CA ARG A 112 -16.33 10.17 18.97
C ARG A 112 -17.44 11.06 18.44
N ILE A 113 -17.58 11.20 17.12
CA ILE A 113 -18.63 12.03 16.50
C ILE A 113 -20.03 11.53 16.89
N ALA A 114 -20.28 10.22 16.85
CA ALA A 114 -21.57 9.65 17.24
C ALA A 114 -21.87 9.84 18.75
N GLY A 115 -20.83 9.92 19.58
CA GLY A 115 -20.94 10.22 21.01
C GLY A 115 -21.16 11.71 21.34
N VAL A 116 -20.87 12.62 20.40
CA VAL A 116 -21.18 14.05 20.57
C VAL A 116 -22.69 14.25 20.47
N ARG A 117 -23.35 14.43 21.61
CA ARG A 117 -24.72 14.95 21.63
C ARG A 117 -24.71 16.42 21.23
N PRO A 118 -25.52 16.88 20.26
CA PRO A 118 -25.64 18.30 19.98
C PRO A 118 -26.19 19.01 21.22
N ALA A 119 -25.46 20.01 21.73
CA ALA A 119 -25.92 20.85 22.82
C ALA A 119 -27.15 21.64 22.36
N SER A 120 -28.33 21.10 22.64
CA SER A 120 -29.60 21.78 22.42
C SER A 120 -30.06 22.35 23.75
N SER A 121 -29.91 23.67 23.90
CA SER A 121 -30.74 24.47 24.79
C SER A 121 -30.98 25.85 24.17
N ILE A 122 -31.80 25.92 23.13
CA ILE A 122 -32.71 27.06 23.01
C ILE A 122 -33.93 26.65 23.84
N THR A 123 -33.87 26.99 25.12
CA THR A 123 -35.03 26.96 26.02
C THR A 123 -35.13 28.35 26.59
N GLN A 124 -36.31 28.93 26.41
CA GLN A 124 -36.85 30.18 26.95
C GLN A 124 -36.38 31.47 26.27
N TYR A 125 -37.25 32.00 25.39
CA TYR A 125 -38.00 33.23 25.64
C TYR A 125 -39.33 33.19 24.87
#